data_AF-A0A2K3MFT6-F1
#
_entry.id   AF-A0A2K3MFT6-F1
#
_cell.length_a   1.000
_cell.length_b   1.000
_cell.length_c   1.000
_cell.angle_alpha   90.00
_cell.angle_beta   90.00
_cell.angle_gamma   90.00
#
_symmetry.space_group_name_H-M   'P 1'
#
loop_
_entity.id
_entity.type
_entity.pdbx_description
1 polymer ?
#
loop_
_entity_poly.entity_id
_entity_poly.type
_entity_poly.pdbx_seq_one_letter_code
_entity_poly.pdbx_strand_id
1 'polypeptide(L)' 'MLGSAKSPDSKAWKVLIMDKVTVKVMSHSCKMADITDQEVSLVEDLFRRRQPLPSLDAVYFIQPSKE' A
#
# COMPACT_ATOMS: atom_id res chain seq x y z
N MET A 1 -11.23 -10.36 3.31
CA MET A 1 -11.56 -8.99 2.87
C MET A 1 -10.48 -8.07 3.42
N LEU A 2 -9.91 -7.19 2.59
CA LEU A 2 -8.96 -6.19 3.05
C LEU A 2 -9.72 -5.21 3.96
N GLY A 3 -9.22 -4.98 5.17
CA GLY A 3 -9.81 -4.01 6.09
C GLY A 3 -9.16 -2.63 5.91
N SER A 4 -9.95 -1.57 6.05
CA SER A 4 -9.44 -0.20 5.97
C SER A 4 -8.57 0.11 7.20
N ALA A 5 -7.35 0.59 6.97
CA ALA A 5 -6.49 1.12 8.01
C ALA A 5 -6.92 2.56 8.30
N LYS A 6 -7.82 2.79 9.27
CA LYS A 6 -8.27 4.13 9.66
C LYS A 6 -7.45 4.64 10.84
N SER A 7 -6.84 5.83 10.70
CA SER A 7 -6.28 6.58 11.83
C SER A 7 -7.17 7.80 12.10
N PRO A 8 -7.23 8.33 13.34
CA PRO A 8 -8.10 9.46 13.69
C PRO A 8 -7.88 10.71 12.83
N ASP A 9 -6.66 10.89 12.33
CA ASP A 9 -6.23 12.01 11.49
C ASP A 9 -6.01 11.61 10.02
N SER A 10 -6.33 10.37 9.62
CA SER A 10 -6.01 9.89 8.27
C SER A 10 -6.85 10.65 7.24
N LYS A 11 -6.17 11.35 6.31
CA LYS A 11 -6.81 11.76 5.06
C LYS A 11 -7.29 10.52 4.32
N ALA A 12 -8.37 10.68 3.56
CA ALA A 12 -9.11 9.60 2.90
C ALA A 12 -8.31 8.79 1.85
N TRP A 13 -7.03 9.09 1.61
CA TRP A 13 -6.21 8.38 0.62
C TRP A 13 -4.85 8.00 1.18
N LYS A 14 -4.42 6.78 0.88
CA LYS A 14 -3.20 6.16 1.40
C LYS A 14 -2.33 5.63 0.27
N VAL A 15 -1.04 5.49 0.56
CA VAL A 15 -0.06 4.86 -0.34
C VAL A 15 0.23 3.45 0.16
N LEU A 16 0.04 2.44 -0.67
CA LEU A 16 0.43 1.06 -0.39
C LEU A 16 1.83 0.80 -0.93
N ILE A 17 2.78 0.48 -0.06
CA ILE A 17 4.15 0.17 -0.42
C ILE A 17 4.35 -1.35 -0.30
N MET A 18 4.83 -1.96 -1.38
CA MET A 18 5.04 -3.40 -1.48
C MET A 18 6.42 -3.74 -2.00
N ASP A 19 6.88 -4.95 -1.68
CA ASP A 19 8.06 -5.56 -2.27
C ASP A 19 7.69 -6.53 -3.41
N LYS A 20 8.72 -7.12 -4.04
CA LYS A 20 8.56 -8.03 -5.16
C LYS A 20 7.73 -9.29 -4.85
N VAL A 21 7.72 -9.76 -3.60
CA VAL A 21 7.00 -10.98 -3.22
C VAL A 21 5.55 -10.67 -2.89
N THR A 22 5.32 -9.63 -2.10
CA THR A 22 4.00 -9.15 -1.70
C THR A 22 3.18 -8.64 -2.88
N VAL A 23 3.81 -8.02 -3.90
CA VAL A 23 3.13 -7.72 -5.17
C VAL A 23 2.56 -8.98 -5.82
N LYS A 24 3.30 -10.09 -5.82
CA LYS A 24 2.80 -11.36 -6.38
C LYS A 24 1.66 -11.91 -5.53
N VAL A 25 1.77 -11.87 -4.19
CA VAL A 25 0.68 -12.31 -3.32
C VAL A 25 -0.58 -11.51 -3.59
N MET A 26 -0.43 -10.18 -3.73
CA MET A 26 -1.55 -9.29 -3.95
C MET A 26 -2.20 -9.50 -5.32
N SER A 27 -1.40 -9.68 -6.37
CA SER A 27 -1.91 -9.88 -7.74
C SER A 27 -2.75 -11.15 -7.90
N HIS A 28 -2.54 -12.17 -7.06
CA HIS A 28 -3.33 -13.40 -7.06
C HIS A 28 -4.59 -13.30 -6.21
N SER A 29 -4.63 -12.37 -5.25
CA SER A 29 -5.67 -12.33 -4.21
C SER A 29 -6.69 -11.21 -4.39
N CYS A 30 -6.26 -10.08 -4.99
CA CYS A 30 -7.08 -8.89 -5.14
C CYS A 30 -6.86 -8.22 -6.49
N LYS A 31 -7.93 -7.66 -7.06
CA LYS A 31 -7.87 -6.77 -8.21
C LYS A 31 -7.50 -5.37 -7.75
N MET A 32 -7.06 -4.52 -8.70
CA MET A 32 -6.81 -3.10 -8.42
C MET A 32 -8.05 -2.38 -7.86
N ALA A 33 -9.26 -2.77 -8.29
CA ALA A 33 -10.51 -2.23 -7.76
C ALA A 33 -10.65 -2.48 -6.25
N ASP A 34 -10.32 -3.69 -5.78
CA ASP A 34 -10.40 -4.06 -4.37
C ASP A 34 -9.42 -3.22 -3.52
N ILE A 35 -8.29 -2.80 -4.11
CA ILE A 35 -7.29 -1.95 -3.45
C ILE A 35 -7.81 -0.51 -3.36
N THR A 36 -8.34 0.04 -4.47
CA THR A 36 -8.89 1.40 -4.49
C THR A 36 -10.10 1.57 -3.58
N ASP A 37 -10.93 0.53 -3.45
CA ASP A 37 -12.09 0.51 -2.55
C ASP A 37 -11.68 0.58 -1.06
N GLN A 38 -10.40 0.30 -0.74
CA GLN A 38 -9.84 0.43 0.60
C GLN A 38 -9.05 1.74 0.79
N GLU A 39 -9.42 2.80 0.06
CA GLU A 39 -8.83 4.14 0.21
C GLU A 39 -7.32 4.18 -0.14
N VAL A 40 -6.85 3.27 -0.98
CA VAL A 40 -5.48 3.29 -1.50
C VAL A 40 -5.48 3.94 -2.88
N SER A 41 -4.79 5.07 -3.00
CA SER A 41 -4.71 5.82 -4.26
C SER A 41 -3.48 5.48 -5.09
N LEU A 42 -2.44 4.96 -4.45
CA LEU A 42 -1.16 4.69 -5.08
C LEU A 42 -0.53 3.39 -4.55
N VAL A 43 0.01 2.61 -5.47
CA VAL A 43 0.81 1.42 -5.15
C VAL A 43 2.24 1.68 -5.61
N GLU A 44 3.19 1.63 -4.68
CA GLU A 44 4.60 1.93 -4.92
C GLU A 44 5.50 0.74 -4.59
N ASP A 45 6.63 0.65 -5.30
CA ASP A 45 7.64 -0.37 -5.07
C ASP A 45 8.62 0.08 -3.97
N LEU A 46 8.90 -0.81 -3.01
CA LEU A 46 9.82 -0.58 -1.90
C LEU A 46 11.24 -0.20 -2.36
N PHE A 47 11.72 -0.76 -3.47
CA PHE A 47 13.11 -0.64 -3.93
C PHE A 47 13.31 0.41 -5.03
N ARG A 48 12.23 1.05 -5.49
CA ARG A 48 12.32 2.16 -6.45
C ARG A 48 12.36 3.50 -5.72
N ARG A 49 12.97 4.50 -6.37
CA ARG A 49 12.98 5.87 -5.86
C ARG A 49 11.56 6.45 -5.94
N ARG A 50 10.88 6.53 -4.79
CA ARG A 50 9.52 7.06 -4.66
C ARG A 50 9.51 8.59 -4.54
N GLN A 51 8.40 9.20 -4.95
CA GLN A 51 8.14 10.61 -4.68
C GLN A 51 7.80 10.80 -3.19
N PRO A 52 8.39 11.80 -2.49
CA PRO A 52 7.97 12.13 -1.13
C PRO A 52 6.54 12.68 -1.11
N LEU A 53 5.64 12.03 -0.36
CA LEU A 53 4.24 12.42 -0.19
C LEU A 53 3.94 12.63 1.30
N PRO A 54 4.45 13.72 1.94
CA PRO A 54 4.38 13.92 3.38
C PRO A 54 2.97 14.18 3.92
N SER A 55 2.01 14.39 3.03
CA SER A 55 0.61 14.68 3.37
C SER A 55 -0.28 13.44 3.38
N LEU A 56 0.22 12.26 2.99
CA LEU A 56 -0.52 11.01 2.89
C LEU A 56 0.07 9.94 3.82
N ASP A 57 -0.81 9.11 4.36
CA ASP A 57 -0.40 7.94 5.15
C ASP A 57 0.09 6.82 4.24
N ALA A 58 1.05 6.03 4.75
CA ALA A 58 1.61 4.89 4.03
C ALA A 58 1.32 3.57 4.76
N VAL A 59 0.93 2.55 4.00
CA VAL A 59 0.76 1.17 4.46
C VAL A 59 1.86 0.33 3.85
N TYR A 60 2.69 -0.29 4.69
CA TYR A 60 3.74 -1.20 4.23
C TYR A 60 3.24 -2.64 4.33
N PHE A 61 3.08 -3.30 3.18
CA PHE A 61 2.88 -4.74 3.11
C PHE A 61 4.11 -5.34 2.47
N ILE A 62 5.06 -5.75 3.32
CA ILE A 62 6.39 -6.22 2.92
C ILE A 62 6.75 -7.47 3.71
N GLN A 63 7.69 -8.25 3.20
CA GLN A 63 8.33 -9.32 3.93
C GLN A 63 9.17 -8.72 5.07
N PRO A 64 9.26 -9.41 6.23
CA PRO A 64 10.17 -9.03 7.30
C PRO A 64 11.61 -9.39 6.91
N SER A 65 12.17 -8.67 5.94
CA SER A 65 13.56 -8.77 5.49
C SER A 65 14.47 -7.79 6.20
N LYS A 66 15.79 -8.00 6.06
CA LYS A 66 16.82 -7.10 6.57
C LYS A 66 17.03 -5.87 5.67
N GLU A 67 16.76 -6.02 4.39
CA GLU A 67 16.63 -4.93 3.41
C GLU A 67 15.32 -4.19 3.63
#